data_AF-A0A537JKT3-F1
#
_entry.id   AF-A0A537JKT3-F1
#
_cell.length_a   1.000
_cell.length_b   1.000
_cell.length_c   1.000
_cell.angle_alpha   90.00
_cell.angle_beta   90.00
_cell.angle_gamma   90.00
#
_symmetry.space_group_name_H-M   'P 1'
#
loop_
_entity.id
_entity.type
_entity.pdbx_description
1 polymer ?
#
loop_
_entity_poly.entity_id
_entity_poly.type
_entity_poly.pdbx_seq_one_letter_code
_entity_poly.pdbx_strand_id
1 'polypeptide(L)'
;MQTINGIKYKTWFAGVGTGIDWYYRRSIPAFMSLNKDFLIRGNRNFFVATDAGVNFPWRVDKNSYVWPYTIEESIPGFYWAAGLGYEVGIGKLNDGILLQLGYSYKHLGEKVKTVYYYATPMIADPETDITKRFDYYLRRLSLKIGWSF
;
A
#
# COMPACT_ATOMS: atom_id res chain seq x y z
N MET A 1 -1.01 0.92 8.68
CA MET A 1 -0.68 -0.18 9.62
C MET A 1 -0.44 -1.45 8.81
N GLN A 2 0.51 -2.29 9.18
CA GLN A 2 0.80 -3.52 8.44
C GLN A 2 1.18 -4.66 9.39
N THR A 3 0.91 -5.89 8.98
CA THR A 3 1.38 -7.12 9.62
C THR A 3 2.18 -7.91 8.58
N ILE A 4 3.24 -8.57 9.03
CA ILE A 4 4.09 -9.41 8.19
C ILE A 4 4.34 -10.70 8.96
N ASN A 5 4.04 -11.83 8.33
CA ASN A 5 4.27 -13.15 8.90
C ASN A 5 5.25 -13.89 8.00
N GLY A 6 6.26 -14.51 8.60
CA GLY A 6 7.37 -15.07 7.84
C GLY A 6 8.31 -15.88 8.69
N ILE A 7 9.43 -16.24 8.06
CA ILE A 7 10.47 -17.08 8.65
C ILE A 7 11.78 -16.31 8.58
N LYS A 8 12.50 -16.29 9.71
CA LYS A 8 13.86 -15.78 9.80
C LYS A 8 14.84 -16.95 9.79
N TYR A 9 15.82 -16.89 8.89
CA TYR A 9 16.95 -17.81 8.86
C TYR A 9 18.25 -17.03 8.79
N LYS A 10 19.06 -17.15 9.85
CA LYS A 10 20.29 -16.37 10.05
C LYS A 10 19.98 -14.86 9.96
N THR A 11 20.61 -14.17 9.02
CA THR A 11 20.46 -12.73 8.79
C THR A 11 19.38 -12.39 7.78
N TRP A 12 18.61 -13.37 7.30
CA TRP A 12 17.58 -13.16 6.30
C TRP A 12 16.22 -13.46 6.89
N PHE A 13 15.25 -12.60 6.58
CA PHE A 13 13.85 -12.83 6.87
C PHE A 13 13.08 -12.75 5.56
N ALA A 14 12.19 -13.71 5.35
CA ALA A 14 11.27 -13.71 4.22
C ALA A 14 9.86 -13.97 4.73
N GLY A 15 8.88 -13.23 4.21
CA GLY A 15 7.50 -13.35 4.66
C GLY A 15 6.50 -12.76 3.69
N VAL A 16 5.23 -12.90 4.05
CA VAL A 16 4.12 -12.24 3.37
C VAL A 16 3.44 -11.29 4.34
N GLY A 17 3.01 -10.16 3.83
CA GLY A 17 2.42 -9.11 4.62
C GLY A 17 1.20 -8.51 3.96
N THR A 18 0.36 -7.93 4.80
CA THR A 18 -0.75 -7.09 4.36
C THR A 18 -0.96 -5.95 5.33
N GLY A 19 -1.70 -4.94 4.91
CA GLY A 19 -1.94 -3.77 5.75
C GLY A 19 -3.14 -2.97 5.31
N ILE A 20 -3.37 -1.90 6.06
CA ILE A 20 -4.35 -0.88 5.73
C ILE A 20 -3.60 0.42 5.48
N ASP A 21 -3.86 1.00 4.31
CA ASP A 21 -3.24 2.22 3.83
C ASP A 21 -4.31 3.27 3.50
N TRP A 22 -4.35 4.34 4.30
CA TRP A 22 -5.23 5.50 4.11
C TRP A 22 -4.59 6.65 3.33
N TYR A 23 -3.37 6.50 2.82
CA TYR A 23 -2.65 7.57 2.14
C TYR A 23 -3.32 7.94 0.81
N TYR A 24 -4.00 9.10 0.78
CA TYR A 24 -4.85 9.66 -0.28
C TYR A 24 -6.06 8.80 -0.72
N ARG A 25 -5.82 7.51 -0.97
CA ARG A 25 -6.81 6.51 -1.35
C ARG A 25 -6.70 5.31 -0.42
N ARG A 26 -7.84 4.89 0.13
CA ARG A 26 -7.92 3.71 0.99
C ARG A 26 -7.60 2.47 0.19
N SER A 27 -6.67 1.67 0.69
CA SER A 27 -6.21 0.47 0.01
C SER A 27 -5.62 -0.55 0.98
N ILE A 28 -5.57 -1.78 0.53
CA ILE A 28 -4.99 -2.94 1.21
C ILE A 28 -3.80 -3.42 0.36
N PRO A 29 -2.56 -3.06 0.72
CA PRO A 29 -1.40 -3.69 0.11
C PRO A 29 -1.31 -5.14 0.56
N ALA A 30 -1.06 -6.06 -0.38
CA ALA A 30 -0.64 -7.43 -0.13
C ALA A 30 0.72 -7.64 -0.80
N PHE A 31 1.71 -8.06 -0.04
CA PHE A 31 3.11 -8.03 -0.47
C PHE A 31 3.93 -9.17 0.10
N MET A 32 5.00 -9.52 -0.61
CA MET A 32 6.10 -10.30 -0.06
C MET A 32 7.13 -9.33 0.53
N SER A 33 7.75 -9.75 1.63
CA SER A 33 8.75 -8.97 2.36
C SER A 33 10.04 -9.77 2.46
N LEU A 34 11.16 -9.11 2.17
CA LEU A 34 12.51 -9.66 2.32
C LEU A 34 13.34 -8.67 3.11
N ASN A 35 13.82 -9.10 4.27
CA ASN A 35 14.68 -8.29 5.12
C ASN A 35 16.04 -8.96 5.30
N LYS A 36 17.08 -8.13 5.38
CA LYS A 36 18.45 -8.57 5.63
C LYS A 36 19.05 -7.78 6.77
N ASP A 37 19.46 -8.49 7.81
CA ASP A 37 20.16 -7.92 8.96
C ASP A 37 21.64 -7.76 8.65
N PHE A 38 22.22 -6.67 9.17
CA PHE A 38 23.63 -6.35 9.09
C PHE A 38 24.06 -5.55 10.34
N LEU A 39 25.37 -5.43 10.56
CA LEU A 39 25.94 -4.74 11.74
C LEU A 39 25.36 -5.25 13.07
N ILE A 40 25.25 -6.58 13.20
CA ILE A 40 24.70 -7.24 14.40
C ILE A 40 25.67 -7.07 15.57
N ARG A 41 25.20 -6.46 16.66
CA ARG A 41 25.94 -6.25 17.91
C ARG A 41 25.06 -6.62 19.11
N GLY A 42 25.20 -7.86 19.58
CA GLY A 42 24.39 -8.38 20.68
C GLY A 42 22.91 -8.43 20.31
N ASN A 43 22.07 -7.72 21.07
CA ASN A 43 20.62 -7.62 20.84
C ASN A 43 20.23 -6.48 19.88
N ARG A 44 21.18 -5.88 19.16
CA ARG A 44 20.94 -4.76 18.25
C ARG A 44 21.41 -5.13 16.87
N ASN A 45 20.63 -4.79 15.86
CA ASN A 45 21.04 -4.93 14.47
C ASN A 45 20.51 -3.77 13.63
N PHE A 46 21.14 -3.53 12.50
CA PHE A 46 20.54 -2.76 11.43
C PHE A 46 19.94 -3.74 10.41
N PHE A 47 18.90 -3.33 9.71
CA PHE A 47 18.29 -4.15 8.68
C PHE A 47 17.92 -3.32 7.45
N VAL A 48 18.01 -3.95 6.29
CA VAL A 48 17.40 -3.48 5.04
C VAL A 48 16.11 -4.25 4.89
N ALA A 49 15.02 -3.58 4.56
CA ALA A 49 13.73 -4.18 4.29
C ALA A 49 13.25 -3.79 2.90
N THR A 50 12.78 -4.77 2.13
CA THR A 50 12.15 -4.54 0.83
C THR A 50 10.85 -5.31 0.71
N ASP A 51 9.80 -4.62 0.26
CA ASP A 51 8.47 -5.17 0.07
C ASP A 51 8.06 -5.04 -1.40
N ALA A 52 7.40 -6.04 -1.97
CA ALA A 52 6.85 -5.98 -3.33
C ALA A 52 5.54 -6.76 -3.43
N GLY A 53 4.56 -6.21 -4.16
CA GLY A 53 3.28 -6.87 -4.33
C GLY A 53 2.23 -6.02 -5.05
N VAL A 54 0.98 -6.21 -4.63
CA VAL A 54 -0.20 -5.60 -5.26
C VAL A 54 -0.96 -4.78 -4.22
N ASN A 55 -1.37 -3.58 -4.60
CA ASN A 55 -2.20 -2.70 -3.79
C ASN A 55 -3.65 -2.76 -4.25
N PHE A 56 -4.52 -3.31 -3.40
CA PHE A 56 -5.94 -3.44 -3.68
C PHE A 56 -6.69 -2.19 -3.20
N PRO A 57 -7.43 -1.48 -4.06
CA PRO A 57 -8.27 -0.37 -3.61
C PRO A 57 -9.37 -0.88 -2.67
N TRP A 58 -9.53 -0.23 -1.52
CA TRP A 58 -10.57 -0.54 -0.55
C TRP A 58 -11.69 0.49 -0.70
N ARG A 59 -12.78 0.10 -1.37
CA ARG A 59 -14.02 0.89 -1.44
C ARG A 59 -15.16 0.13 -0.79
N VAL A 60 -16.01 0.88 -0.10
CA VAL A 60 -17.21 0.37 0.56
C VAL A 60 -18.39 0.31 -0.43
N ASP A 61 -18.42 1.23 -1.40
CA ASP A 61 -19.53 1.34 -2.35
C ASP A 61 -19.06 1.26 -3.81
N LYS A 62 -19.74 0.42 -4.60
CA LYS A 62 -19.70 0.48 -6.08
C LYS A 62 -20.51 1.72 -6.48
N ASN A 63 -19.93 2.63 -7.28
CA ASN A 63 -20.54 3.89 -7.74
C ASN A 63 -20.63 5.00 -6.69
N SER A 64 -19.51 5.38 -6.07
CA SER A 64 -19.50 6.65 -5.32
C SER A 64 -19.60 7.82 -6.29
N TYR A 65 -20.69 8.57 -6.18
CA TYR A 65 -20.92 9.79 -6.93
C TYR A 65 -20.05 10.92 -6.37
N VAL A 66 -19.19 11.49 -7.20
CA VAL A 66 -18.41 12.69 -6.90
C VAL A 66 -18.69 13.66 -8.04
N TRP A 67 -19.67 14.54 -7.88
CA TRP A 67 -20.10 15.46 -8.94
C TRP A 67 -18.91 16.12 -9.64
N PRO A 68 -18.78 16.05 -10.98
CA PRO A 68 -19.69 15.50 -12.01
C PRO A 68 -19.40 14.04 -12.46
N TYR A 69 -18.64 13.26 -11.71
CA TYR A 69 -18.16 11.93 -12.08
C TYR A 69 -18.73 10.82 -11.19
N THR A 70 -18.94 9.64 -11.77
CA THR A 70 -19.17 8.38 -11.03
C THR A 70 -17.95 7.51 -11.19
N ILE A 71 -17.37 7.03 -10.08
CA ILE A 71 -16.25 6.08 -10.16
C ILE A 71 -16.82 4.67 -10.23
N GLU A 72 -16.61 3.99 -11.36
CA GLU A 72 -17.20 2.68 -11.65
C GLU A 72 -16.32 1.53 -11.16
N GLU A 73 -15.02 1.62 -11.43
CA GLU A 73 -14.08 0.52 -11.20
C GLU A 73 -12.79 1.06 -10.60
N SER A 74 -12.26 0.34 -9.61
CA SER A 74 -10.94 0.60 -9.04
C SER A 74 -10.04 -0.58 -9.36
N ILE A 75 -8.91 -0.30 -10.00
CA ILE A 75 -7.99 -1.29 -10.56
C ILE A 75 -6.83 -1.47 -9.57
N PRO A 76 -6.57 -2.69 -9.09
CA PRO A 76 -5.37 -2.99 -8.30
C PRO A 76 -4.11 -2.63 -9.08
N GLY A 77 -3.10 -2.13 -8.36
CA GLY A 77 -1.84 -1.72 -8.99
C GLY A 77 -0.62 -2.19 -8.25
N PHE A 78 0.55 -1.96 -8.85
CA PHE A 78 1.82 -2.41 -8.28
C PHE A 78 2.18 -1.64 -7.01
N TYR A 79 2.73 -2.36 -6.04
CA TYR A 79 3.25 -1.82 -4.78
C TYR A 79 4.67 -2.27 -4.55
N TRP A 80 5.52 -1.34 -4.12
CA TRP A 80 6.82 -1.68 -3.55
C TRP A 80 7.23 -0.71 -2.46
N ALA A 81 8.08 -1.19 -1.56
CA ALA A 81 8.72 -0.37 -0.55
C ALA A 81 10.16 -0.84 -0.31
N ALA A 82 11.01 0.08 0.11
CA ALA A 82 12.35 -0.22 0.57
C ALA A 82 12.70 0.70 1.74
N GLY A 83 13.49 0.22 2.70
CA GLY A 83 13.93 1.07 3.79
C GLY A 83 15.07 0.48 4.60
N LEU A 84 15.66 1.35 5.40
CA LEU A 84 16.69 1.03 6.39
C LEU A 84 16.08 1.11 7.77
N GLY A 85 16.41 0.14 8.60
CA GLY A 85 15.91 0.08 9.96
C GLY A 85 16.93 -0.40 10.95
N TYR A 86 16.51 -0.36 12.21
CA TYR A 86 17.27 -0.70 13.39
C TYR A 86 16.36 -1.49 14.32
N GLU A 87 16.83 -2.67 14.73
CA GLU A 87 16.13 -3.55 15.68
C GLU A 87 16.84 -3.50 17.04
N VAL A 88 16.06 -3.42 18.11
CA VAL A 88 16.53 -3.57 19.49
C VAL A 88 15.72 -4.67 20.15
N GLY A 89 16.37 -5.79 20.44
CA GLY A 89 15.80 -6.90 21.21
C GLY A 89 15.52 -6.52 22.65
N ILE A 90 14.38 -6.96 23.17
CA ILE A 90 13.90 -6.65 24.53
C ILE A 90 13.81 -7.94 25.35
N GLY A 91 14.54 -7.98 26.46
CA GLY A 91 14.48 -9.11 27.41
C GLY A 91 15.30 -10.33 26.97
N LYS A 92 14.87 -11.51 27.43
CA LYS A 92 15.50 -12.82 27.13
C LYS A 92 14.78 -13.59 26.01
N LEU A 93 13.61 -13.12 25.60
CA LEU A 93 12.80 -13.70 24.52
C LEU A 93 13.21 -13.08 23.18
N ASN A 94 12.81 -13.70 22.07
CA ASN A 94 13.09 -13.20 20.71
C ASN A 94 12.31 -11.92 20.35
N ASP A 95 11.74 -11.24 21.35
CA ASP A 95 10.99 -10.01 21.16
C ASP A 95 11.91 -8.83 20.82
N GLY A 96 11.45 -7.95 19.94
CA GLY A 96 12.22 -6.78 19.52
C GLY A 96 11.35 -5.60 19.11
N ILE A 97 11.89 -4.39 19.28
CA ILE A 97 11.33 -3.17 18.68
C ILE A 97 12.10 -2.87 17.41
N LEU A 98 11.35 -2.62 16.35
CA LEU A 98 11.85 -2.25 15.02
C LEU A 98 11.57 -0.77 14.78
N LEU A 99 12.58 -0.04 14.35
CA LEU A 99 12.45 1.33 13.84
C LEU A 99 12.93 1.35 12.39
N GLN A 100 12.15 1.91 11.46
CA GLN A 100 12.49 1.92 10.04
C GLN A 100 12.18 3.25 9.38
N LEU A 101 13.14 3.77 8.63
CA LEU A 101 12.93 4.83 7.64
C LEU A 101 12.81 4.19 6.26
N GLY A 102 11.69 4.42 5.58
CA GLY A 102 11.40 3.77 4.32
C GLY A 102 10.78 4.68 3.29
N TYR A 103 11.00 4.34 2.02
CA TYR A 103 10.32 4.90 0.88
C TYR A 103 9.38 3.84 0.30
N SER A 104 8.20 4.25 -0.14
CA SER A 104 7.31 3.35 -0.85
C SER A 104 6.57 4.01 -1.98
N TYR A 105 6.21 3.20 -2.95
CA TYR A 105 5.45 3.56 -4.13
C TYR A 105 4.24 2.64 -4.25
N LYS A 106 3.10 3.22 -4.60
CA LYS A 106 1.91 2.46 -5.00
C LYS A 106 1.28 3.07 -6.25
N HIS A 107 0.83 2.20 -7.13
CA HIS A 107 0.03 2.55 -8.29
C HIS A 107 -1.43 2.13 -8.05
N LEU A 108 -2.36 2.98 -8.48
CA LEU A 108 -3.81 2.75 -8.39
C LEU A 108 -4.47 3.27 -9.66
N GLY A 109 -5.33 2.47 -10.28
CA GLY A 109 -6.17 2.91 -11.39
C GLY A 109 -7.62 3.14 -10.95
N GLU A 110 -8.28 4.16 -11.49
CA GLU A 110 -9.72 4.38 -11.34
C GLU A 110 -10.33 4.59 -12.73
N LYS A 111 -11.40 3.88 -13.07
CA LYS A 111 -12.25 4.22 -14.21
C LYS A 111 -13.43 5.04 -13.73
N VAL A 112 -13.65 6.18 -14.36
CA VAL A 112 -14.75 7.08 -14.04
C VAL A 112 -15.60 7.33 -15.27
N LYS A 113 -16.90 7.43 -15.04
CA LYS A 113 -17.92 7.78 -16.00
C LYS A 113 -18.39 9.21 -15.71
N THR A 114 -18.31 10.06 -16.72
CA THR A 114 -18.77 11.46 -16.61
C THR A 114 -20.22 11.52 -17.05
N VAL A 115 -21.13 11.99 -16.19
CA VAL A 115 -22.53 12.20 -16.58
C VAL A 115 -22.69 13.67 -16.96
N TYR A 116 -22.87 13.96 -18.24
CA TYR A 116 -23.22 15.29 -18.70
C TYR A 116 -24.74 15.46 -18.67
N TYR A 117 -25.24 16.42 -17.89
CA TYR A 117 -26.61 16.90 -18.03
C TYR A 117 -26.61 18.08 -19.00
N TYR A 118 -27.03 17.84 -20.24
CA TYR A 118 -27.29 18.92 -21.17
C TYR A 118 -28.62 19.59 -20.81
N ALA A 119 -28.62 20.92 -20.67
CA ALA A 119 -29.80 21.72 -20.33
C ALA A 119 -30.71 21.99 -21.54
N THR A 120 -30.90 21.00 -22.41
CA THR A 120 -31.71 21.14 -23.64
C THR A 120 -32.82 20.10 -23.69
N PRO A 121 -34.07 20.49 -23.98
CA PRO A 121 -35.19 19.56 -24.08
C PRO A 121 -35.20 18.95 -25.48
N MET A 122 -34.27 18.05 -25.79
CA MET A 122 -34.33 17.26 -27.02
C MET A 122 -33.39 16.07 -26.95
N ILE A 123 -34.02 14.89 -26.87
CA ILE A 123 -33.44 13.55 -27.10
C ILE A 123 -32.18 13.32 -26.27
N ALA A 124 -32.37 12.81 -25.04
CA ALA A 124 -31.29 12.17 -24.31
C ALA A 124 -30.80 10.99 -25.14
N ASP A 125 -29.68 11.15 -25.85
CA ASP A 125 -28.87 10.02 -26.27
C ASP A 125 -28.34 9.37 -24.98
N PRO A 126 -28.75 8.15 -24.63
CA PRO A 126 -28.32 7.50 -23.40
C PRO A 126 -26.82 7.13 -23.39
N GLU A 127 -26.10 7.37 -24.49
CA GLU A 127 -24.89 6.62 -24.80
C GLU A 127 -23.57 7.43 -24.81
N THR A 128 -23.55 8.69 -24.39
CA THR A 128 -22.28 9.42 -24.24
C THR A 128 -21.64 9.23 -22.85
N ASP A 129 -21.49 7.98 -22.43
CA ASP A 129 -20.74 7.64 -21.22
C ASP A 129 -19.24 7.68 -21.52
N ILE A 130 -18.63 8.86 -21.39
CA ILE A 130 -17.17 8.99 -21.53
C ILE A 130 -16.52 8.32 -20.31
N THR A 131 -16.05 7.09 -20.53
CA THR A 131 -15.23 6.36 -19.56
C THR A 131 -13.81 6.89 -19.62
N LYS A 132 -13.38 7.63 -18.58
CA LYS A 132 -12.01 8.11 -18.42
C LYS A 132 -11.27 7.24 -17.42
N ARG A 133 -10.01 6.94 -17.72
CA ARG A 133 -9.11 6.24 -16.80
C ARG A 133 -8.17 7.26 -16.13
N PHE A 134 -8.07 7.16 -14.80
CA PHE A 134 -7.14 7.91 -13.99
C PHE A 134 -6.12 6.95 -13.37
N ASP A 135 -4.84 7.24 -13.57
CA ASP A 135 -3.73 6.50 -12.98
C ASP A 135 -3.03 7.36 -11.91
N TYR A 136 -2.98 6.85 -10.69
CA TYR A 136 -2.38 7.52 -9.54
C TYR A 136 -1.05 6.87 -9.19
N TYR A 137 0.00 7.69 -9.13
CA TYR A 137 1.36 7.28 -8.80
C TYR A 137 1.75 7.89 -7.45
N LEU A 138 1.53 7.16 -6.37
CA LEU A 138 1.68 7.68 -5.02
C LEU A 138 3.01 7.25 -4.43
N ARG A 139 3.77 8.24 -3.96
CA ARG A 139 5.11 8.07 -3.38
C ARG A 139 5.10 8.64 -1.97
N ARG A 140 5.69 7.93 -1.00
CA ARG A 140 5.79 8.41 0.38
C ARG A 140 7.13 8.09 1.01
N LEU A 141 7.62 9.03 1.81
CA LEU A 141 8.58 8.76 2.86
C LEU A 141 7.79 8.33 4.11
N SER A 142 8.30 7.33 4.83
CA SER A 142 7.61 6.74 5.97
C SER A 142 8.58 6.46 7.10
N LEU A 143 8.14 6.75 8.31
CA LEU A 143 8.75 6.27 9.54
C LEU A 143 7.85 5.15 10.08
N LYS A 144 8.41 3.97 10.33
CA LYS A 144 7.68 2.82 10.86
C LYS A 144 8.25 2.42 12.22
N ILE A 145 7.36 2.05 13.12
CA ILE A 145 7.67 1.41 14.40
C ILE A 145 6.96 0.05 14.39
N GLY A 146 7.67 -1.00 14.76
CA GLY A 146 7.14 -2.37 14.76
C GLY A 146 7.58 -3.16 15.98
N TRP A 147 6.88 -4.26 16.20
CA TRP A 147 7.21 -5.28 17.21
C TRP A 147 7.49 -6.60 16.49
N SER A 148 8.64 -7.21 16.75
CA SER A 148 9.03 -8.55 16.30
C SER A 148 8.92 -9.55 17.46
N PHE A 149 8.60 -10.81 17.14
CA PHE A 149 8.56 -11.96 18.05
C PHE A 149 9.02 -13.24 17.32
#